data_AF-A0A6N7NZH5-F1
#
_entry.id   AF-A0A6N7NZH5-F1
#
_cell.length_a   1.000
_cell.length_b   1.000
_cell.length_c   1.000
_cell.angle_alpha   90.00
_cell.angle_beta   90.00
_cell.angle_gamma   90.00
#
_symmetry.space_group_name_H-M   'P 1'
#
loop_
_entity.id
_entity.type
_entity.pdbx_description
1 polymer ?
#
loop_
_entity_poly.entity_id
_entity_poly.type
_entity_poly.pdbx_seq_one_letter_code
_entity_poly.pdbx_strand_id
1 'polypeptide(L)'
;MDQLKLKLQEYYQHYQKLEKKTKKTASAGGVDTVQDLETDILTQFGLPVSKRFVQILHDFVNHSVVNDQLLDYVSKKLRTAARKYLLAPVMTDLELLTQGRDQKRSPFDVLPELGYPSHEYAVFLIGELLYRRNVAAQEVMDELKRVQKHNSWEDLLVLSKINNYSTHELYTKLKKYQLNFVDDFITHLRRQEVAKPQNRRLSPAEEGYKPNYKTISKVQVEDIVFDDKTMPTLFGKIKTGTRYTRITIGLEFTELNQLLMNSGELGIEISNAIKKRLANPAAEKPMVIDIKAEFGEPLKLDNSYLEVYKPQHQEDGKWTEDKDAFYFVDKILSKKEFDKKAKEAEVKTKIEECLELIGGSYVYYQRLRRLGITEEEAQVRAGLQDELLFKLSFYLNKLKD
;
A
#
# COMPACT_ATOMS: atom_id res chain seq x y z
N MET A 1 -27.81 34.02 0.89
CA MET A 1 -26.83 32.92 0.74
C MET A 1 -27.52 31.66 1.20
N ASP A 2 -27.88 30.77 0.26
CA ASP A 2 -28.57 29.53 0.59
C ASP A 2 -27.77 28.74 1.64
N GLN A 3 -28.39 28.38 2.77
CA GLN A 3 -27.77 27.54 3.81
C GLN A 3 -27.11 26.28 3.22
N LEU A 4 -27.65 25.81 2.10
CA LEU A 4 -27.16 24.66 1.35
C LEU A 4 -25.84 24.92 0.60
N LYS A 5 -25.65 26.12 0.04
CA LYS A 5 -24.38 26.52 -0.58
C LYS A 5 -23.28 26.64 0.47
N LEU A 6 -23.63 27.13 1.67
CA LEU A 6 -22.72 27.20 2.81
C LEU A 6 -22.27 25.79 3.26
N LYS A 7 -23.20 24.83 3.40
CA LYS A 7 -22.87 23.44 3.76
C LYS A 7 -22.01 22.72 2.71
N LEU A 8 -22.28 22.93 1.42
CA LEU A 8 -21.44 22.37 0.34
C LEU A 8 -20.03 22.98 0.35
N GLN A 9 -19.92 24.27 0.68
CA GLN A 9 -18.63 24.95 0.82
C GLN A 9 -17.86 24.47 2.05
N GLU A 10 -18.53 24.27 3.18
CA GLU A 10 -17.95 23.67 4.40
C GLU A 10 -17.46 22.25 4.13
N TYR A 11 -18.27 21.42 3.47
CA TYR A 11 -17.91 20.07 3.06
C TYR A 11 -16.63 20.05 2.19
N TYR A 12 -16.54 20.92 1.19
CA TYR A 12 -15.34 21.06 0.35
C TYR A 12 -14.09 21.44 1.15
N GLN A 13 -14.22 22.41 2.05
CA GLN A 13 -13.10 22.87 2.89
C GLN A 13 -12.61 21.78 3.86
N HIS A 14 -13.53 21.00 4.43
CA HIS A 14 -13.18 19.89 5.31
C HIS A 14 -12.46 18.77 4.56
N TYR A 15 -12.92 18.43 3.35
CA TYR A 15 -12.28 17.39 2.54
C TYR A 15 -10.88 17.80 2.06
N GLN A 16 -10.68 19.06 1.62
CA GLN A 16 -9.34 19.56 1.29
C GLN A 16 -8.38 19.58 2.50
N LYS A 17 -8.88 19.85 3.70
CA LYS A 17 -8.08 19.81 4.94
C LYS A 17 -7.66 18.38 5.27
N LEU A 18 -8.49 17.38 4.98
CA LEU A 18 -8.16 15.96 5.15
C LEU A 18 -7.10 15.49 4.16
N GLU A 19 -7.19 15.86 2.87
CA GLU A 19 -6.12 15.57 1.89
C GLU A 19 -4.79 16.25 2.24
N LYS A 20 -4.82 17.44 2.86
CA LYS A 20 -3.59 18.09 3.35
C LYS A 20 -3.06 17.45 4.64
N LYS A 21 -3.92 16.88 5.49
CA LYS A 21 -3.53 16.18 6.73
C LYS A 21 -3.09 14.73 6.51
N THR A 22 -3.47 14.05 5.44
CA THR A 22 -2.93 12.72 5.12
C THR A 22 -1.40 12.73 4.85
N LYS A 23 -0.78 13.90 4.63
CA LYS A 23 0.69 14.08 4.64
C LYS A 23 1.32 14.19 6.05
N LYS A 24 0.54 14.33 7.12
CA LYS A 24 1.02 14.34 8.51
C LYS A 24 -0.01 13.69 9.43
N THR A 25 0.16 12.38 9.67
CA THR A 25 -0.47 11.57 10.72
C THR A 25 -2.01 11.71 10.83
N ALA A 26 -2.73 10.80 10.16
CA ALA A 26 -4.18 10.69 10.26
C ALA A 26 -4.62 10.17 11.65
N SER A 27 -5.09 11.07 12.50
CA SER A 27 -5.90 10.75 13.68
C SER A 27 -7.33 10.40 13.23
N ALA A 28 -7.88 9.30 13.76
CA ALA A 28 -9.18 8.74 13.40
C ALA A 28 -10.40 9.69 13.50
N GLY A 29 -10.31 10.81 14.23
CA GLY A 29 -11.44 11.73 14.44
C GLY A 29 -11.80 12.65 13.26
N GLY A 30 -11.08 12.61 12.14
CA GLY A 30 -11.38 13.46 10.97
C GLY A 30 -12.40 12.87 10.00
N VAL A 31 -12.52 11.53 9.95
CA VAL A 31 -13.35 10.82 8.96
C VAL A 31 -14.83 10.89 9.33
N ASP A 32 -15.16 10.81 10.62
CA ASP A 32 -16.54 10.87 11.11
C ASP A 32 -17.20 12.22 10.78
N THR A 33 -16.46 13.34 10.92
CA THR A 33 -17.01 14.68 10.65
C THR A 33 -17.42 14.91 9.19
N VAL A 34 -16.79 14.21 8.24
CA VAL A 34 -17.14 14.33 6.81
C VAL A 34 -18.34 13.46 6.47
N GLN A 35 -18.43 12.27 7.07
CA GLN A 35 -19.59 11.38 6.90
C GLN A 35 -20.87 11.98 7.51
N ASP A 36 -20.74 12.69 8.64
CA ASP A 36 -21.84 13.43 9.25
C ASP A 36 -22.35 14.54 8.31
N LEU A 37 -21.43 15.30 7.68
CA LEU A 37 -21.79 16.34 6.71
C LEU A 37 -22.42 15.78 5.44
N GLU A 38 -21.96 14.63 4.93
CA GLU A 38 -22.59 13.94 3.79
C GLU A 38 -24.03 13.53 4.13
N THR A 39 -24.22 12.96 5.32
CA THR A 39 -25.54 12.56 5.83
C THR A 39 -26.47 13.76 5.94
N ASP A 40 -25.98 14.87 6.49
CA ASP A 40 -26.71 16.13 6.61
C ASP A 40 -27.14 16.74 5.27
N ILE A 41 -26.25 16.72 4.28
CA ILE A 41 -26.54 17.29 2.95
C ILE A 41 -27.57 16.41 2.23
N LEU A 42 -27.40 15.08 2.24
CA LEU A 42 -28.29 14.17 1.54
C LEU A 42 -29.69 14.11 2.17
N THR A 43 -29.78 14.13 3.51
CA THR A 43 -31.05 14.17 4.23
C THR A 43 -31.86 15.43 3.93
N GLN A 44 -31.22 16.60 3.74
CA GLN A 44 -31.90 17.83 3.30
C GLN A 44 -32.57 17.70 1.92
N PHE A 45 -32.08 16.83 1.05
CA PHE A 45 -32.68 16.53 -0.25
C PHE A 45 -33.66 15.36 -0.22
N GLY A 46 -33.88 14.73 0.95
CA GLY A 46 -34.68 13.51 1.06
C GLY A 46 -34.03 12.30 0.39
N LEU A 47 -32.70 12.32 0.24
CA LEU A 47 -31.92 11.25 -0.35
C LEU A 47 -31.28 10.38 0.73
N PRO A 48 -31.30 9.05 0.60
CA PRO A 48 -30.56 8.18 1.50
C PRO A 48 -29.05 8.30 1.26
N VAL A 49 -28.23 7.93 2.26
CA VAL A 49 -26.75 7.97 2.18
C VAL A 49 -26.20 6.79 1.37
N SER A 50 -26.72 6.63 0.16
CA SER A 50 -26.29 5.59 -0.78
C SER A 50 -25.02 6.02 -1.50
N LYS A 51 -24.16 5.04 -1.83
CA LYS A 51 -22.91 5.27 -2.57
C LYS A 51 -23.13 6.11 -3.84
N ARG A 52 -24.22 5.87 -4.56
CA ARG A 52 -24.58 6.64 -5.76
C ARG A 52 -24.76 8.14 -5.50
N PHE A 53 -25.34 8.53 -4.36
CA PHE A 53 -25.59 9.94 -4.05
C PHE A 53 -24.36 10.59 -3.42
N VAL A 54 -23.62 9.85 -2.59
CA VAL A 54 -22.31 10.28 -2.07
C VAL A 54 -21.31 10.53 -3.19
N GLN A 55 -21.32 9.72 -4.26
CA GLN A 55 -20.45 9.92 -5.41
C GLN A 55 -20.67 11.29 -6.09
N ILE A 56 -21.89 11.83 -6.07
CA ILE A 56 -22.17 13.18 -6.60
C ILE A 56 -21.41 14.25 -5.78
N LEU A 57 -21.27 14.03 -4.47
CA LEU A 57 -20.52 14.90 -3.57
C LEU A 57 -19.01 14.70 -3.74
N HIS A 58 -18.53 13.47 -3.92
CA HIS A 58 -17.10 13.20 -4.16
C HIS A 58 -16.64 13.75 -5.52
N ASP A 59 -17.45 13.61 -6.56
CA ASP A 59 -17.19 14.20 -7.87
C ASP A 59 -17.08 15.73 -7.77
N PHE A 60 -17.86 16.37 -6.88
CA PHE A 60 -17.78 17.82 -6.63
C PHE A 60 -16.44 18.22 -6.00
N VAL A 61 -15.93 17.43 -5.04
CA VAL A 61 -14.69 17.76 -4.34
C VAL A 61 -13.44 17.58 -5.21
N ASN A 62 -13.49 16.67 -6.18
CA ASN A 62 -12.39 16.44 -7.14
C ASN A 62 -12.14 17.64 -8.08
N HIS A 63 -12.97 18.69 -8.05
CA HIS A 63 -12.75 19.90 -8.83
C HIS A 63 -11.78 20.85 -8.10
N SER A 64 -10.79 21.36 -8.86
CA SER A 64 -9.69 22.18 -8.32
C SER A 64 -10.11 23.55 -7.76
N VAL A 65 -11.30 24.05 -8.12
CA VAL A 65 -11.83 25.35 -7.66
C VAL A 65 -13.35 25.27 -7.45
N VAL A 66 -13.82 25.76 -6.31
CA VAL A 66 -15.27 25.96 -6.05
C VAL A 66 -15.69 27.34 -6.53
N ASN A 67 -16.56 27.36 -7.54
CA ASN A 67 -17.24 28.58 -8.00
C ASN A 67 -18.76 28.44 -7.76
N ASP A 68 -19.46 29.57 -7.66
CA ASP A 68 -20.92 29.59 -7.45
C ASP A 68 -21.70 28.81 -8.51
N GLN A 69 -21.21 28.80 -9.76
CA GLN A 69 -21.80 28.02 -10.86
C GLN A 69 -21.69 26.50 -10.63
N LEU A 70 -20.61 26.03 -10.00
CA LEU A 70 -20.42 24.61 -9.68
C LEU A 70 -21.34 24.21 -8.52
N LEU A 71 -21.49 25.07 -7.51
CA LEU A 71 -22.44 24.87 -6.42
C LEU A 71 -23.89 24.77 -6.93
N ASP A 72 -24.27 25.65 -7.87
CA ASP A 72 -25.59 25.60 -8.50
C ASP A 72 -25.79 24.34 -9.35
N TYR A 73 -24.75 23.90 -10.05
CA TYR A 73 -24.77 22.67 -10.84
C TYR A 73 -24.97 21.41 -9.96
N VAL A 74 -24.22 21.31 -8.85
CA VAL A 74 -24.33 20.19 -7.91
C VAL A 74 -25.68 20.21 -7.20
N SER A 75 -26.15 21.39 -6.77
CA SER A 75 -27.49 21.54 -6.20
C SER A 75 -28.58 21.09 -7.18
N LYS A 76 -28.47 21.47 -8.47
CA LYS A 76 -29.42 21.05 -9.51
C LYS A 76 -29.36 19.53 -9.77
N LYS A 77 -28.17 18.94 -9.76
CA LYS A 77 -27.98 17.47 -9.85
C LYS A 77 -28.62 16.74 -8.67
N LEU A 78 -28.37 17.17 -7.45
CA LEU A 78 -28.97 16.59 -6.23
C LEU A 78 -30.49 16.73 -6.24
N ARG A 79 -31.05 17.89 -6.61
CA ARG A 79 -32.50 18.08 -6.78
C ARG A 79 -33.10 17.17 -7.84
N THR A 80 -32.41 16.98 -8.96
CA THR A 80 -32.87 16.10 -10.03
C THR A 80 -32.84 14.63 -9.59
N ALA A 81 -31.79 14.24 -8.87
CA ALA A 81 -31.66 12.92 -8.27
C ALA A 81 -32.75 12.66 -7.22
N ALA A 82 -33.00 13.62 -6.32
CA ALA A 82 -34.07 13.60 -5.34
C ALA A 82 -35.44 13.48 -6.01
N ARG A 83 -35.72 14.30 -7.03
CA ARG A 83 -36.98 14.23 -7.77
C ARG A 83 -37.18 12.85 -8.42
N LYS A 84 -36.14 12.26 -9.00
CA LYS A 84 -36.22 10.92 -9.60
C LYS A 84 -36.43 9.83 -8.55
N TYR A 85 -35.83 9.97 -7.37
CA TYR A 85 -35.96 9.05 -6.25
C TYR A 85 -37.36 9.12 -5.61
N LEU A 86 -37.85 10.33 -5.32
CA LEU A 86 -39.16 10.57 -4.72
C LEU A 86 -40.33 10.21 -5.65
N LEU A 87 -40.12 10.26 -6.97
CA LEU A 87 -41.11 9.84 -7.97
C LEU A 87 -41.01 8.35 -8.31
N ALA A 88 -40.08 7.60 -7.71
CA ALA A 88 -40.00 6.16 -7.91
C ALA A 88 -41.20 5.45 -7.27
N PRO A 89 -41.66 4.32 -7.84
CA PRO A 89 -42.74 3.55 -7.23
C PRO A 89 -42.33 3.06 -5.84
N VAL A 90 -43.25 3.21 -4.88
CA VAL A 90 -43.06 2.70 -3.51
C VAL A 90 -43.02 1.17 -3.59
N MET A 91 -41.85 0.60 -3.33
CA MET A 91 -41.67 -0.84 -3.21
C MET A 91 -41.67 -1.22 -1.73
N THR A 92 -42.12 -2.43 -1.44
CA THR A 92 -41.93 -3.00 -0.10
C THR A 92 -40.46 -3.33 0.14
N ASP A 93 -40.01 -3.33 1.39
CA ASP A 93 -38.64 -3.65 1.77
C ASP A 93 -38.15 -5.00 1.20
N LEU A 94 -39.07 -5.97 1.08
CA LEU A 94 -38.79 -7.30 0.54
C LEU A 94 -38.63 -7.28 -0.99
N GLU A 95 -39.45 -6.51 -1.69
CA GLU A 95 -39.30 -6.30 -3.14
C GLU A 95 -38.00 -5.56 -3.44
N LEU A 96 -37.61 -4.60 -2.60
CA LEU A 96 -36.38 -3.84 -2.75
C LEU A 96 -35.14 -4.73 -2.55
N LEU A 97 -35.14 -5.62 -1.55
CA LEU A 97 -34.10 -6.64 -1.40
C LEU A 97 -34.04 -7.60 -2.59
N THR A 98 -35.20 -8.07 -3.06
CA THR A 98 -35.30 -9.02 -4.19
C THR A 98 -34.79 -8.38 -5.47
N GLN A 99 -35.20 -7.14 -5.76
CA GLN A 99 -34.71 -6.35 -6.87
C GLN A 99 -33.20 -6.06 -6.74
N GLY A 100 -32.73 -5.75 -5.52
CA GLY A 100 -31.32 -5.55 -5.22
C GLY A 100 -30.48 -6.78 -5.55
N ARG A 101 -30.98 -7.98 -5.25
CA ARG A 101 -30.35 -9.25 -5.63
C ARG A 101 -30.33 -9.46 -7.14
N ASP A 102 -31.49 -9.31 -7.79
CA ASP A 102 -31.63 -9.60 -9.22
C ASP A 102 -30.81 -8.63 -10.08
N GLN A 103 -30.68 -7.38 -9.65
CA GLN A 103 -29.87 -6.35 -10.29
C GLN A 103 -28.43 -6.26 -9.77
N LYS A 104 -28.04 -7.10 -8.79
CA LYS A 104 -26.73 -7.07 -8.10
C LYS A 104 -26.31 -5.64 -7.68
N ARG A 105 -27.26 -4.88 -7.11
CA ARG A 105 -27.01 -3.50 -6.63
C ARG A 105 -25.99 -3.54 -5.49
N SER A 106 -25.28 -2.44 -5.26
CA SER A 106 -24.31 -2.41 -4.16
C SER A 106 -25.04 -2.51 -2.80
N PRO A 107 -24.53 -3.29 -1.82
CA PRO A 107 -25.10 -3.29 -0.47
C PRO A 107 -25.15 -1.89 0.16
N PHE A 108 -24.19 -1.02 -0.18
CA PHE A 108 -24.14 0.38 0.25
C PHE A 108 -25.20 1.27 -0.41
N ASP A 109 -25.86 0.81 -1.47
CA ASP A 109 -27.01 1.51 -2.04
C ASP A 109 -28.33 1.00 -1.47
N VAL A 110 -28.42 -0.30 -1.23
CA VAL A 110 -29.63 -0.99 -0.77
C VAL A 110 -29.88 -0.77 0.73
N LEU A 111 -28.85 -0.80 1.58
CA LEU A 111 -29.01 -0.62 3.03
C LEU A 111 -29.62 0.74 3.40
N PRO A 112 -29.13 1.87 2.83
CA PRO A 112 -29.72 3.17 3.13
C PRO A 112 -31.15 3.33 2.59
N GLU A 113 -31.49 2.69 1.45
CA GLU A 113 -32.86 2.68 0.92
C GLU A 113 -33.83 1.92 1.85
N LEU A 114 -33.34 0.93 2.59
CA LEU A 114 -34.10 0.17 3.61
C LEU A 114 -34.08 0.81 5.00
N GLY A 115 -33.36 1.92 5.19
CA GLY A 115 -33.21 2.57 6.49
C GLY A 115 -32.29 1.83 7.48
N TYR A 116 -31.44 0.91 7.00
CA TYR A 116 -30.43 0.24 7.83
C TYR A 116 -29.06 0.93 7.71
N PRO A 117 -28.26 0.95 8.78
CA PRO A 117 -26.91 1.49 8.72
C PRO A 117 -26.03 0.64 7.81
N SER A 118 -25.05 1.28 7.16
CA SER A 118 -24.01 0.62 6.35
C SER A 118 -22.95 -0.07 7.22
N HIS A 119 -23.40 -0.84 8.21
CA HIS A 119 -22.53 -1.58 9.14
C HIS A 119 -21.96 -2.84 8.46
N GLU A 120 -20.76 -3.27 8.85
CA GLU A 120 -20.08 -4.43 8.24
C GLU A 120 -20.93 -5.70 8.25
N TYR A 121 -21.71 -5.90 9.32
CA TYR A 121 -22.65 -7.01 9.42
C TYR A 121 -23.79 -6.92 8.40
N ALA A 122 -24.39 -5.74 8.23
CA ALA A 122 -25.48 -5.53 7.27
C ALA A 122 -24.98 -5.71 5.82
N VAL A 123 -23.76 -5.24 5.55
CA VAL A 123 -23.08 -5.42 4.26
C VAL A 123 -22.81 -6.91 4.01
N PHE A 124 -22.44 -7.68 5.03
CA PHE A 124 -22.26 -9.14 4.93
C PHE A 124 -23.58 -9.85 4.61
N LEU A 125 -24.67 -9.53 5.31
CA LEU A 125 -25.97 -10.16 5.09
C LEU A 125 -26.45 -9.96 3.64
N ILE A 126 -26.32 -8.75 3.09
CA ILE A 126 -26.74 -8.47 1.71
C ILE A 126 -25.70 -8.97 0.69
N GLY A 127 -24.43 -8.62 0.87
CA GLY A 127 -23.39 -8.90 -0.12
C GLY A 127 -22.99 -10.37 -0.23
N GLU A 128 -22.94 -11.09 0.89
CA GLU A 128 -22.51 -12.49 0.92
C GLU A 128 -23.67 -13.46 1.02
N LEU A 129 -24.59 -13.26 1.97
CA LEU A 129 -25.68 -14.22 2.15
C LEU A 129 -26.73 -14.11 1.04
N LEU A 130 -27.25 -12.91 0.78
CA LEU A 130 -28.28 -12.71 -0.23
C LEU A 130 -27.75 -12.88 -1.66
N TYR A 131 -26.60 -12.29 -2.00
CA TYR A 131 -26.12 -12.29 -3.39
C TYR A 131 -25.29 -13.52 -3.78
N ARG A 132 -24.45 -14.05 -2.89
CA ARG A 132 -23.56 -15.19 -3.22
C ARG A 132 -24.11 -16.53 -2.75
N ARG A 133 -24.63 -16.59 -1.53
CA ARG A 133 -25.19 -17.83 -0.97
C ARG A 133 -26.68 -18.02 -1.31
N ASN A 134 -27.30 -17.04 -1.97
CA ASN A 134 -28.70 -17.06 -2.42
C ASN A 134 -29.70 -17.41 -1.30
N VAL A 135 -29.44 -16.91 -0.08
CA VAL A 135 -30.35 -17.03 1.06
C VAL A 135 -31.65 -16.26 0.76
N ALA A 136 -32.78 -16.74 1.28
CA ALA A 136 -34.08 -16.10 1.05
C ALA A 136 -34.09 -14.65 1.58
N ALA A 137 -34.62 -13.71 0.79
CA ALA A 137 -34.69 -12.29 1.16
C ALA A 137 -35.45 -12.05 2.48
N GLN A 138 -36.45 -12.91 2.76
CA GLN A 138 -37.20 -12.88 4.02
C GLN A 138 -36.32 -13.18 5.24
N GLU A 139 -35.45 -14.19 5.16
CA GLU A 139 -34.56 -14.56 6.27
C GLU A 139 -33.54 -13.46 6.58
N VAL A 140 -32.99 -12.84 5.53
CA VAL A 140 -32.08 -11.70 5.65
C VAL A 140 -32.80 -10.48 6.24
N MET A 141 -34.05 -10.22 5.83
CA MET A 141 -34.86 -9.13 6.36
C MET A 141 -35.19 -9.33 7.85
N ASP A 142 -35.57 -10.54 8.24
CA ASP A 142 -35.88 -10.86 9.63
C ASP A 142 -34.64 -10.71 10.52
N GLU A 143 -33.46 -11.09 10.03
CA GLU A 143 -32.20 -10.87 10.73
C GLU A 143 -31.90 -9.36 10.89
N LEU A 144 -32.01 -8.57 9.81
CA LEU A 144 -31.80 -7.11 9.85
C LEU A 144 -32.74 -6.42 10.86
N LYS A 145 -34.01 -6.80 10.88
CA LYS A 145 -34.99 -6.29 11.86
C LYS A 145 -34.63 -6.67 13.29
N ARG A 146 -34.14 -7.88 13.54
CA ARG A 146 -33.70 -8.33 14.88
C ARG A 146 -32.51 -7.53 15.38
N VAL A 147 -31.49 -7.34 14.53
CA VAL A 147 -30.29 -6.58 14.91
C VAL A 147 -30.64 -5.13 15.21
N GLN A 148 -31.51 -4.51 14.39
CA GLN A 148 -31.95 -3.13 14.63
C GLN A 148 -32.78 -3.00 15.91
N LYS A 149 -33.71 -3.93 16.17
CA LYS A 149 -34.55 -3.93 17.38
C LYS A 149 -33.72 -4.00 18.67
N HIS A 150 -32.63 -4.76 18.65
CA HIS A 150 -31.76 -4.95 19.81
C HIS A 150 -30.52 -4.04 19.81
N ASN A 151 -30.40 -3.13 18.85
CA ASN A 151 -29.25 -2.24 18.62
C ASN A 151 -27.89 -2.96 18.75
N SER A 152 -27.79 -4.19 18.24
CA SER A 152 -26.65 -5.08 18.48
C SER A 152 -25.52 -4.94 17.46
N TRP A 153 -25.50 -3.83 16.70
CA TRP A 153 -24.50 -3.58 15.65
C TRP A 153 -23.08 -3.52 16.23
N GLU A 154 -22.89 -2.73 17.28
CA GLU A 154 -21.59 -2.59 17.97
C GLU A 154 -21.18 -3.88 18.67
N ASP A 155 -22.13 -4.56 19.32
CA ASP A 155 -21.90 -5.85 19.99
C ASP A 155 -21.33 -6.90 19.00
N LEU A 156 -21.82 -6.91 17.75
CA LEU A 156 -21.33 -7.79 16.69
C LEU A 156 -19.92 -7.42 16.20
N LEU A 157 -19.61 -6.12 16.13
CA LEU A 157 -18.28 -5.62 15.76
C LEU A 157 -17.24 -5.91 16.85
N VAL A 158 -17.63 -5.80 18.12
CA VAL A 158 -16.77 -6.18 19.25
C VAL A 158 -16.55 -7.68 19.26
N LEU A 159 -17.60 -8.48 19.01
CA LEU A 159 -17.49 -9.93 18.98
C LEU A 159 -16.57 -10.43 17.86
N SER A 160 -16.57 -9.79 16.68
CA SER A 160 -15.71 -10.20 15.56
C SER A 160 -14.22 -10.06 15.86
N LYS A 161 -13.84 -9.13 16.76
CA LYS A 161 -12.46 -8.88 17.17
C LYS A 161 -11.96 -9.84 18.27
N ILE A 162 -12.83 -10.69 18.83
CA ILE A 162 -12.47 -11.59 19.93
C ILE A 162 -12.08 -12.97 19.40
N ASN A 163 -10.91 -13.48 19.84
CA ASN A 163 -10.37 -14.76 19.38
C ASN A 163 -11.23 -15.96 19.85
N ASN A 164 -11.79 -15.92 21.07
CA ASN A 164 -12.65 -16.96 21.66
C ASN A 164 -14.10 -16.46 21.84
N TYR A 165 -14.74 -16.10 20.73
CA TYR A 165 -16.08 -15.51 20.76
C TYR A 165 -17.16 -16.45 21.33
N SER A 166 -17.03 -17.77 21.17
CA SER A 166 -18.03 -18.76 21.56
C SER A 166 -18.27 -18.87 23.07
N THR A 167 -17.29 -18.48 23.90
CA THR A 167 -17.39 -18.51 25.37
C THR A 167 -17.71 -17.14 25.96
N HIS A 168 -17.80 -16.10 25.15
CA HIS A 168 -17.96 -14.72 25.61
C HIS A 168 -19.42 -14.43 25.97
N GLU A 169 -19.65 -13.61 27.01
CA GLU A 169 -21.00 -13.24 27.44
C GLU A 169 -21.82 -12.57 26.32
N LEU A 170 -21.15 -11.79 25.45
CA LEU A 170 -21.74 -11.17 24.26
C LEU A 170 -22.28 -12.20 23.27
N TYR A 171 -21.63 -13.35 23.09
CA TYR A 171 -22.14 -14.40 22.21
C TYR A 171 -23.41 -15.04 22.78
N THR A 172 -23.45 -15.27 24.09
CA THR A 172 -24.66 -15.76 24.78
C THR A 172 -25.80 -14.74 24.66
N LYS A 173 -25.50 -13.45 24.76
CA LYS A 173 -26.46 -12.35 24.57
C LYS A 173 -26.99 -12.31 23.13
N LEU A 174 -26.13 -12.42 22.12
CA LEU A 174 -26.50 -12.41 20.70
C LEU A 174 -27.27 -13.68 20.30
N LYS A 175 -26.95 -14.85 20.86
CA LYS A 175 -27.73 -16.08 20.66
C LYS A 175 -29.12 -15.99 21.30
N LYS A 176 -29.29 -15.29 22.43
CA LYS A 176 -30.62 -14.99 22.99
C LYS A 176 -31.47 -14.14 22.06
N TYR A 177 -30.86 -13.33 21.19
CA TYR A 177 -31.56 -12.54 20.16
C TYR A 177 -31.91 -13.34 18.90
N GLN A 178 -31.63 -14.65 18.89
CA GLN A 178 -31.92 -15.55 17.76
C GLN A 178 -31.26 -15.09 16.45
N LEU A 179 -30.05 -14.53 16.54
CA LEU A 179 -29.26 -14.19 15.36
C LEU A 179 -28.60 -15.46 14.81
N ASN A 180 -29.03 -15.87 13.64
CA ASN A 180 -28.65 -17.14 13.02
C ASN A 180 -27.29 -17.05 12.31
N PHE A 181 -26.94 -15.87 11.79
CA PHE A 181 -25.79 -15.72 10.89
C PHE A 181 -24.54 -15.13 11.56
N VAL A 182 -24.50 -15.05 12.89
CA VAL A 182 -23.35 -14.51 13.64
C VAL A 182 -22.08 -15.35 13.43
N ASP A 183 -22.22 -16.68 13.48
CA ASP A 183 -21.09 -17.60 13.30
C ASP A 183 -20.52 -17.52 11.88
N ASP A 184 -21.42 -17.40 10.89
CA ASP A 184 -21.09 -17.22 9.49
C ASP A 184 -20.36 -15.90 9.22
N PHE A 185 -20.80 -14.82 9.87
CA PHE A 185 -20.15 -13.51 9.78
C PHE A 185 -18.74 -13.51 10.35
N ILE A 186 -18.54 -14.09 11.54
CA ILE A 186 -17.21 -14.18 12.15
C ILE A 186 -16.28 -15.03 11.30
N THR A 187 -16.78 -16.16 10.78
CA THR A 187 -16.01 -17.00 9.87
C THR A 187 -15.66 -16.26 8.58
N HIS A 188 -16.59 -15.48 8.04
CA HIS A 188 -16.37 -14.69 6.84
C HIS A 188 -15.34 -13.58 7.04
N LEU A 189 -15.41 -12.84 8.15
CA LEU A 189 -14.42 -11.81 8.50
C LEU A 189 -13.03 -12.42 8.67
N ARG A 190 -12.90 -13.54 9.39
CA ARG A 190 -11.61 -14.23 9.53
C ARG A 190 -11.08 -14.73 8.19
N ARG A 191 -11.95 -15.24 7.30
CA ARG A 191 -11.54 -15.60 5.93
C ARG A 191 -11.10 -14.39 5.12
N GLN A 192 -11.78 -13.25 5.26
CA GLN A 192 -11.36 -12.00 4.62
C GLN A 192 -10.07 -11.44 5.22
N GLU A 193 -9.80 -11.57 6.51
CA GLU A 193 -8.52 -11.18 7.12
C GLU A 193 -7.38 -12.05 6.62
N VAL A 194 -7.62 -13.35 6.43
CA VAL A 194 -6.64 -14.27 5.84
C VAL A 194 -6.48 -14.05 4.33
N ALA A 195 -7.53 -13.58 3.64
CA ALA A 195 -7.53 -13.35 2.19
C ALA A 195 -7.19 -11.92 1.76
N LYS A 196 -7.26 -10.93 2.64
CA LYS A 196 -6.67 -9.61 2.42
C LYS A 196 -5.17 -9.80 2.50
N PRO A 197 -4.40 -9.61 1.41
CA PRO A 197 -2.97 -9.43 1.57
C PRO A 197 -2.79 -8.15 2.37
N GLN A 198 -2.62 -8.26 3.69
CA GLN A 198 -2.30 -7.12 4.54
C GLN A 198 -1.01 -6.51 4.01
N ASN A 199 -1.16 -5.34 3.39
CA ASN A 199 -0.09 -4.47 2.93
C ASN A 199 0.91 -5.16 1.99
N ARG A 200 0.43 -5.60 0.82
CA ARG A 200 1.33 -5.84 -0.31
C ARG A 200 1.95 -4.51 -0.68
N ARG A 201 3.26 -4.42 -0.60
CA ARG A 201 4.00 -3.24 -1.07
C ARG A 201 3.71 -3.07 -2.55
N LEU A 202 3.38 -1.84 -2.97
CA LEU A 202 3.28 -1.55 -4.40
C LEU A 202 4.67 -1.73 -5.01
N SER A 203 4.75 -2.58 -6.03
CA SER A 203 5.99 -2.73 -6.77
C SER A 203 6.34 -1.38 -7.43
N PRO A 204 7.61 -1.11 -7.73
CA PRO A 204 7.99 0.15 -8.37
C PRO A 204 7.34 0.36 -9.74
N ALA A 205 6.98 -0.74 -10.40
CA ALA A 205 6.19 -0.74 -11.61
C ALA A 205 4.76 -0.22 -11.39
N GLU A 206 4.17 -0.50 -10.22
CA GLU A 206 2.86 0.02 -9.81
C GLU A 206 2.95 1.48 -9.35
N GLU A 207 4.08 1.89 -8.75
CA GLU A 207 4.35 3.29 -8.37
C GLU A 207 4.81 4.17 -9.56
N GLY A 208 5.21 3.54 -10.68
CA GLY A 208 5.52 4.23 -11.94
C GLY A 208 6.96 4.74 -12.07
N TYR A 209 7.92 4.23 -11.29
CA TYR A 209 9.35 4.57 -11.42
C TYR A 209 10.24 3.36 -11.68
N LYS A 210 11.46 3.63 -12.17
CA LYS A 210 12.50 2.62 -12.38
C LYS A 210 13.45 2.60 -11.18
N PRO A 211 13.48 1.51 -10.39
CA PRO A 211 14.37 1.41 -9.24
C PRO A 211 15.83 1.35 -9.67
N ASN A 212 16.67 1.87 -8.79
CA ASN A 212 18.10 1.61 -8.83
C ASN A 212 18.41 0.36 -8.00
N TYR A 213 18.43 -0.78 -8.68
CA TYR A 213 18.71 -2.06 -8.03
C TYR A 213 20.17 -2.19 -7.65
N LYS A 214 20.41 -2.68 -6.44
CA LYS A 214 21.73 -2.98 -5.89
C LYS A 214 21.73 -4.37 -5.28
N THR A 215 22.81 -5.11 -5.50
CA THR A 215 22.99 -6.43 -4.88
C THR A 215 23.78 -6.30 -3.59
N ILE A 216 23.22 -6.78 -2.48
CA ILE A 216 23.85 -6.81 -1.15
C ILE A 216 24.07 -8.26 -0.72
N SER A 217 25.20 -8.52 -0.07
CA SER A 217 25.52 -9.82 0.54
C SER A 217 26.27 -9.62 1.86
N LYS A 218 26.42 -10.69 2.64
CA LYS A 218 27.15 -10.69 3.94
C LYS A 218 26.61 -9.66 4.92
N VAL A 219 25.29 -9.67 5.09
CA VAL A 219 24.60 -8.81 6.05
C VAL A 219 24.69 -9.43 7.45
N GLN A 220 25.08 -8.64 8.44
CA GLN A 220 24.97 -8.99 9.85
C GLN A 220 23.74 -8.30 10.42
N VAL A 221 22.73 -9.07 10.79
CA VAL A 221 21.50 -8.55 11.41
C VAL A 221 21.70 -8.49 12.92
N GLU A 222 21.38 -7.33 13.48
CA GLU A 222 21.44 -7.05 14.91
C GLU A 222 20.03 -7.11 15.52
N ASP A 223 19.07 -6.43 14.88
CA ASP A 223 17.69 -6.36 15.37
C ASP A 223 16.67 -6.69 14.28
N ILE A 224 15.56 -7.32 14.69
CA ILE A 224 14.37 -7.52 13.87
C ILE A 224 13.21 -6.79 14.54
N VAL A 225 12.61 -5.84 13.82
CA VAL A 225 11.50 -5.03 14.33
C VAL A 225 10.22 -5.35 13.57
N PHE A 226 9.15 -5.61 14.30
CA PHE A 226 7.79 -5.74 13.81
C PHE A 226 6.95 -4.59 14.35
N ASP A 227 6.57 -3.67 13.45
CA ASP A 227 5.67 -2.58 13.81
C ASP A 227 4.20 -3.03 13.74
N ASP A 228 3.35 -2.33 14.49
CA ASP A 228 1.91 -2.51 14.63
C ASP A 228 1.15 -2.48 13.29
N LYS A 229 1.77 -1.87 12.27
CA LYS A 229 1.14 -1.59 10.97
C LYS A 229 1.83 -2.19 9.75
N THR A 230 3.11 -2.56 9.79
CA THR A 230 3.79 -2.94 8.54
C THR A 230 5.06 -3.75 8.76
N MET A 231 5.25 -4.70 7.84
CA MET A 231 6.48 -5.35 7.35
C MET A 231 7.67 -5.48 8.32
N PRO A 232 8.22 -6.70 8.50
CA PRO A 232 9.43 -6.86 9.28
C PRO A 232 10.55 -5.99 8.71
N THR A 233 11.28 -5.35 9.62
CA THR A 233 12.43 -4.53 9.29
C THR A 233 13.67 -5.10 9.96
N LEU A 234 14.71 -5.33 9.18
CA LEU A 234 16.02 -5.78 9.67
C LEU A 234 16.93 -4.58 9.85
N PHE A 235 17.51 -4.45 11.04
CA PHE A 235 18.58 -3.51 11.31
C PHE A 235 19.89 -4.29 11.39
N GLY A 236 20.88 -3.80 10.67
CA GLY A 236 22.14 -4.52 10.59
C GLY A 236 23.27 -3.72 9.99
N LYS A 237 24.36 -4.44 9.70
CA LYS A 237 25.58 -3.91 9.11
C LYS A 237 25.99 -4.74 7.92
N ILE A 238 26.37 -4.08 6.84
CA ILE A 238 27.04 -4.72 5.70
C ILE A 238 28.53 -4.49 5.79
N LYS A 239 29.30 -5.52 5.45
CA LYS A 239 30.75 -5.41 5.33
C LYS A 239 31.14 -5.11 3.89
N THR A 240 31.61 -3.89 3.64
CA THR A 240 32.14 -3.48 2.33
C THR A 240 33.65 -3.28 2.48
N GLY A 241 34.43 -4.27 2.05
CA GLY A 241 35.89 -4.29 2.27
C GLY A 241 36.24 -4.37 3.77
N THR A 242 36.85 -3.30 4.29
CA THR A 242 37.26 -3.19 5.70
C THR A 242 36.27 -2.42 6.58
N ARG A 243 35.25 -1.78 6.01
CA ARG A 243 34.29 -0.95 6.76
C ARG A 243 32.95 -1.66 6.93
N TYR A 244 32.33 -1.43 8.08
CA TYR A 244 30.95 -1.81 8.35
C TYR A 244 30.05 -0.59 8.20
N THR A 245 29.03 -0.70 7.35
CA THR A 245 28.04 0.35 7.12
C THR A 245 26.71 -0.11 7.67
N ARG A 246 26.06 0.74 8.48
CA ARG A 246 24.70 0.45 8.98
C ARG A 246 23.71 0.49 7.83
N ILE A 247 22.80 -0.47 7.82
CA ILE A 247 21.73 -0.57 6.85
C ILE A 247 20.43 -0.96 7.54
N THR A 248 19.33 -0.52 6.95
CA THR A 248 17.98 -0.95 7.31
C THR A 248 17.35 -1.59 6.09
N ILE A 249 16.80 -2.79 6.26
CA ILE A 249 16.15 -3.54 5.18
C ILE A 249 14.70 -3.78 5.57
N GLY A 250 13.77 -3.17 4.82
CA GLY A 250 12.36 -3.55 4.84
C GLY A 250 12.11 -4.73 3.90
N LEU A 251 11.33 -5.71 4.35
CA LEU A 251 11.05 -6.92 3.59
C LEU A 251 9.67 -7.50 3.95
N GLU A 252 9.15 -8.36 3.09
CA GLU A 252 7.91 -9.10 3.37
C GLU A 252 8.16 -10.24 4.37
N PHE A 253 7.08 -10.70 5.02
CA PHE A 253 7.18 -11.81 5.97
C PHE A 253 7.62 -13.12 5.30
N THR A 254 7.23 -13.33 4.05
CA THR A 254 7.67 -14.46 3.21
C THR A 254 9.17 -14.43 2.98
N GLU A 255 9.72 -13.27 2.62
CA GLU A 255 11.15 -13.04 2.42
C GLU A 255 11.93 -13.22 3.72
N LEU A 256 11.41 -12.73 4.84
CA LEU A 256 12.04 -12.91 6.15
C LEU A 256 12.17 -14.40 6.49
N ASN A 257 11.09 -15.16 6.31
CA ASN A 257 11.13 -16.59 6.56
C ASN A 257 12.14 -17.29 5.65
N GLN A 258 12.21 -16.93 4.37
CA GLN A 258 13.22 -17.49 3.47
C GLN A 258 14.65 -17.18 3.94
N LEU A 259 14.92 -15.94 4.38
CA LEU A 259 16.24 -15.58 4.90
C LEU A 259 16.60 -16.34 6.17
N LEU A 260 15.67 -16.46 7.11
CA LEU A 260 15.89 -17.20 8.35
C LEU A 260 16.14 -18.68 8.07
N MET A 261 15.37 -19.31 7.18
CA MET A 261 15.59 -20.73 6.81
C MET A 261 16.95 -20.95 6.13
N ASN A 262 17.42 -19.99 5.34
CA ASN A 262 18.73 -20.05 4.68
C ASN A 262 19.91 -19.77 5.64
N SER A 263 19.64 -19.34 6.87
CA SER A 263 20.65 -18.95 7.86
C SER A 263 21.01 -20.06 8.85
N GLY A 264 20.54 -21.29 8.62
CA GLY A 264 20.89 -22.46 9.45
C GLY A 264 20.16 -22.49 10.79
N GLU A 265 20.78 -23.09 11.80
CA GLU A 265 20.16 -23.41 13.09
C GLU A 265 19.67 -22.16 13.84
N LEU A 266 20.51 -21.12 13.95
CA LEU A 266 20.11 -19.83 14.56
C LEU A 266 18.90 -19.20 13.88
N GLY A 267 18.82 -19.30 12.55
CA GLY A 267 17.68 -18.77 11.81
C GLY A 267 16.37 -19.50 12.13
N ILE A 268 16.43 -20.82 12.33
CA ILE A 268 15.29 -21.64 12.75
C ILE A 268 14.86 -21.27 14.18
N GLU A 269 15.81 -21.09 15.10
CA GLU A 269 15.54 -20.66 16.47
C GLU A 269 14.84 -19.30 16.52
N ILE A 270 15.37 -18.31 15.79
CA ILE A 270 14.77 -16.99 15.65
C ILE A 270 13.37 -17.08 15.03
N SER A 271 13.18 -17.90 13.98
CA SER A 271 11.88 -18.11 13.35
C SER A 271 10.84 -18.67 14.34
N ASN A 272 11.24 -19.62 15.18
CA ASN A 272 10.36 -20.18 16.21
C ASN A 272 10.04 -19.18 17.32
N ALA A 273 11.02 -18.37 17.75
CA ALA A 273 10.81 -17.29 18.71
C ALA A 273 9.82 -16.24 18.18
N ILE A 274 9.98 -15.82 16.92
CA ILE A 274 9.05 -14.91 16.22
C ILE A 274 7.64 -15.49 16.23
N LYS A 275 7.46 -16.75 15.80
CA LYS A 275 6.14 -17.41 15.78
C LYS A 275 5.49 -17.46 17.16
N LYS A 276 6.26 -17.77 18.20
CA LYS A 276 5.77 -17.85 19.59
C LYS A 276 5.32 -16.47 20.11
N ARG A 277 6.05 -15.40 19.77
CA ARG A 277 5.70 -14.02 20.17
C ARG A 277 4.53 -13.47 19.37
N LEU A 278 4.47 -13.72 18.06
CA LEU A 278 3.33 -13.33 17.22
C LEU A 278 2.03 -14.05 17.60
N ALA A 279 2.12 -15.28 18.11
CA ALA A 279 0.96 -16.01 18.61
C ALA A 279 0.44 -15.50 19.97
N ASN A 280 1.19 -14.63 20.67
CA ASN A 280 0.79 -14.08 21.96
C ASN A 280 0.07 -12.73 21.79
N PRO A 281 -1.25 -12.64 22.01
CA PRO A 281 -2.01 -11.40 21.85
C PRO A 281 -1.70 -10.33 22.91
N ALA A 282 -0.94 -10.67 23.97
CA ALA A 282 -0.48 -9.74 25.00
C ALA A 282 0.92 -9.14 24.75
N ALA A 283 1.54 -9.45 23.60
CA ALA A 283 2.85 -8.89 23.26
C ALA A 283 2.76 -7.37 23.02
N GLU A 284 3.63 -6.60 23.70
CA GLU A 284 3.81 -5.17 23.41
C GLU A 284 4.26 -4.97 21.96
N LYS A 285 3.69 -3.94 21.33
CA LYS A 285 4.04 -3.51 19.99
C LYS A 285 4.56 -2.07 20.06
N PRO A 286 5.63 -1.72 19.31
CA PRO A 286 6.36 -2.55 18.33
C PRO A 286 7.18 -3.66 18.98
N MET A 287 7.18 -4.84 18.36
CA MET A 287 7.97 -5.98 18.82
C MET A 287 9.39 -5.86 18.27
N VAL A 288 10.36 -5.68 19.16
CA VAL A 288 11.78 -5.67 18.82
C VAL A 288 12.40 -6.97 19.32
N ILE A 289 13.16 -7.63 18.44
CA ILE A 289 13.95 -8.81 18.75
C ILE A 289 15.41 -8.42 18.55
N ASP A 290 16.10 -8.20 19.68
CA ASP A 290 17.55 -8.02 19.70
C ASP A 290 18.19 -9.40 19.61
N ILE A 291 18.77 -9.72 18.45
CA ILE A 291 19.30 -11.06 18.18
C ILE A 291 20.49 -11.34 19.09
N LYS A 292 21.34 -10.34 19.34
CA LYS A 292 22.55 -10.53 20.12
C LYS A 292 22.23 -10.74 21.60
N ALA A 293 21.25 -10.02 22.13
CA ALA A 293 20.81 -10.17 23.51
C ALA A 293 20.08 -11.50 23.74
N GLU A 294 19.25 -11.95 22.79
CA GLU A 294 18.42 -13.14 22.96
C GLU A 294 19.14 -14.46 22.60
N PHE A 295 20.02 -14.44 21.59
CA PHE A 295 20.66 -15.64 21.04
C PHE A 295 22.20 -15.63 21.21
N GLY A 296 22.76 -14.57 21.80
CA GLY A 296 24.19 -14.46 22.14
C GLY A 296 25.12 -14.08 20.98
N GLU A 297 24.70 -14.26 19.72
CA GLU A 297 25.47 -13.89 18.54
C GLU A 297 24.60 -13.23 17.44
N PRO A 298 25.16 -12.31 16.63
CA PRO A 298 24.41 -11.67 15.55
C PRO A 298 24.14 -12.65 14.40
N LEU A 299 22.96 -12.54 13.79
CA LEU A 299 22.57 -13.38 12.66
C LEU A 299 23.36 -12.98 11.41
N LYS A 300 24.14 -13.92 10.87
CA LYS A 300 24.96 -13.70 9.66
C LYS A 300 24.26 -14.28 8.44
N LEU A 301 23.89 -13.40 7.51
CA LEU A 301 23.31 -13.75 6.22
C LEU A 301 24.43 -13.99 5.18
N ASP A 302 25.29 -14.97 5.42
CA ASP A 302 26.46 -15.24 4.55
C ASP A 302 26.07 -15.94 3.25
N ASN A 303 24.97 -16.70 3.26
CA ASN A 303 24.44 -17.44 2.10
C ASN A 303 23.21 -16.80 1.46
N SER A 304 22.92 -15.54 1.81
CA SER A 304 21.80 -14.80 1.25
C SER A 304 22.29 -13.63 0.41
N TYR A 305 21.82 -13.57 -0.83
CA TYR A 305 22.17 -12.54 -1.80
C TYR A 305 20.90 -11.76 -2.09
N LEU A 306 20.86 -10.48 -1.73
CA LEU A 306 19.66 -9.67 -1.79
C LEU A 306 19.77 -8.69 -2.96
N GLU A 307 18.80 -8.71 -3.86
CA GLU A 307 18.54 -7.60 -4.76
C GLU A 307 17.63 -6.61 -4.04
N VAL A 308 18.17 -5.42 -3.79
CA VAL A 308 17.48 -4.36 -3.05
C VAL A 308 17.41 -3.09 -3.86
N TYR A 309 16.50 -2.21 -3.48
CA TYR A 309 16.44 -0.85 -4.01
C TYR A 309 16.06 0.15 -2.93
N LYS A 310 16.34 1.43 -3.19
CA LYS A 310 15.90 2.52 -2.34
C LYS A 310 14.51 3.00 -2.77
N PRO A 311 13.62 3.35 -1.83
CA PRO A 311 12.40 4.05 -2.18
C PRO A 311 12.73 5.38 -2.85
N GLN A 312 11.91 5.76 -3.82
CA GLN A 312 12.00 7.04 -4.51
C GLN A 312 10.72 7.83 -4.22
N HIS A 313 10.88 9.13 -3.97
CA HIS A 313 9.77 10.06 -3.85
C HIS A 313 9.84 11.11 -4.97
N GLN A 314 8.70 11.72 -5.26
CA GLN A 314 8.60 12.72 -6.31
C GLN A 314 8.82 14.13 -5.72
N GLU A 315 9.95 14.75 -6.04
CA GLU A 315 10.23 16.17 -5.80
C GLU A 315 10.24 16.91 -7.14
N ASP A 316 9.41 17.95 -7.28
CA ASP A 316 9.33 18.80 -8.48
C ASP A 316 9.15 18.03 -9.80
N GLY A 317 8.36 16.94 -9.77
CA GLY A 317 8.09 16.10 -10.94
C GLY A 317 9.22 15.15 -11.33
N LYS A 318 10.32 15.10 -10.56
CA LYS A 318 11.43 14.16 -10.72
C LYS A 318 11.46 13.15 -9.58
N TRP A 319 11.76 11.90 -9.89
CA TRP A 319 11.97 10.87 -8.89
C TRP A 319 13.36 11.02 -8.27
N THR A 320 13.40 11.18 -6.95
CA THR A 320 14.62 11.32 -6.16
C THR A 320 14.71 10.17 -5.15
N GLU A 321 15.90 9.58 -5.01
CA GLU A 321 16.14 8.55 -4.00
C GLU A 321 16.29 9.15 -2.61
N ASP A 322 15.78 8.44 -1.59
CA ASP A 322 16.01 8.81 -0.20
C ASP A 322 17.50 8.74 0.17
N LYS A 323 17.95 9.73 0.95
CA LYS A 323 19.34 9.82 1.41
C LYS A 323 19.67 8.72 2.42
N ASP A 324 18.67 8.26 3.16
CA ASP A 324 18.84 7.26 4.21
C ASP A 324 19.30 5.90 3.65
N ALA A 325 20.02 5.14 4.48
CA ALA A 325 20.46 3.78 4.16
C ALA A 325 19.33 2.75 4.37
N PHE A 326 18.11 3.13 3.95
CA PHE A 326 16.92 2.31 3.98
C PHE A 326 16.73 1.65 2.62
N TYR A 327 16.70 0.33 2.63
CA TYR A 327 16.58 -0.49 1.45
C TYR A 327 15.41 -1.43 1.59
N PHE A 328 14.96 -1.88 0.46
CA PHE A 328 13.84 -2.76 0.34
C PHE A 328 14.21 -3.95 -0.53
N VAL A 329 13.82 -5.15 -0.13
CA VAL A 329 14.08 -6.36 -0.92
C VAL A 329 13.10 -6.42 -2.10
N ASP A 330 13.64 -6.76 -3.27
CA ASP A 330 12.87 -7.09 -4.47
C ASP A 330 12.95 -8.59 -4.76
N LYS A 331 14.15 -9.15 -4.64
CA LYS A 331 14.39 -10.57 -4.91
C LYS A 331 15.55 -11.10 -4.07
N ILE A 332 15.37 -12.30 -3.53
CA ILE A 332 16.46 -13.10 -2.96
C ILE A 332 17.07 -13.93 -4.10
N LEU A 333 18.33 -13.69 -4.40
CA LEU A 333 19.07 -14.32 -5.49
C LEU A 333 19.76 -15.61 -5.01
N SER A 334 19.86 -16.57 -5.91
CA SER A 334 20.75 -17.72 -5.72
C SER A 334 22.22 -17.31 -5.91
N LYS A 335 23.15 -18.10 -5.36
CA LYS A 335 24.59 -17.88 -5.54
C LYS A 335 25.01 -17.77 -7.02
N LYS A 336 24.44 -18.62 -7.88
CA LYS A 336 24.73 -18.62 -9.33
C LYS A 336 24.26 -17.32 -10.00
N GLU A 337 23.07 -16.84 -9.66
CA GLU A 337 22.53 -15.58 -10.19
C GLU A 337 23.33 -14.38 -9.68
N PHE A 338 23.71 -14.39 -8.41
CA PHE A 338 24.55 -13.36 -7.81
C PHE A 338 25.92 -13.29 -8.49
N ASP A 339 26.62 -14.43 -8.63
CA ASP A 339 27.94 -14.48 -9.27
C ASP A 339 27.89 -13.99 -10.73
N LYS A 340 26.80 -14.31 -11.45
CA LYS A 340 26.57 -13.81 -12.81
C LYS A 340 26.40 -12.30 -12.82
N LYS A 341 25.51 -11.74 -12.00
CA LYS A 341 25.28 -10.28 -11.93
C LYS A 341 26.51 -9.52 -11.45
N ALA A 342 27.25 -10.05 -10.47
CA ALA A 342 28.48 -9.45 -9.98
C ALA A 342 29.55 -9.39 -11.07
N LYS A 343 29.73 -10.46 -11.85
CA LYS A 343 30.64 -10.48 -13.00
C LYS A 343 30.20 -9.52 -14.10
N GLU A 344 28.90 -9.47 -14.42
CA GLU A 344 28.37 -8.52 -15.40
C GLU A 344 28.62 -7.06 -14.98
N ALA A 345 28.42 -6.74 -13.70
CA ALA A 345 28.72 -5.42 -13.15
C ALA A 345 30.22 -5.10 -13.21
N GLU A 346 31.09 -6.04 -12.82
CA GLU A 346 32.54 -5.88 -12.90
C GLU A 346 33.02 -5.65 -14.35
N VAL A 347 32.50 -6.44 -15.30
CA VAL A 347 32.80 -6.30 -16.72
C VAL A 347 32.32 -4.95 -17.22
N LYS A 348 31.12 -4.51 -16.83
CA LYS A 348 30.59 -3.20 -17.20
C LYS A 348 31.48 -2.07 -16.68
N THR A 349 31.91 -2.12 -15.43
CA THR A 349 32.83 -1.13 -14.85
C THR A 349 34.17 -1.12 -15.58
N LYS A 350 34.74 -2.29 -15.88
CA LYS A 350 35.98 -2.39 -16.68
C LYS A 350 35.80 -1.81 -18.08
N ILE A 351 34.66 -2.04 -18.71
CA ILE A 351 34.33 -1.43 -20.01
C ILE A 351 34.24 0.08 -19.87
N GLU A 352 33.54 0.60 -18.86
CA GLU A 352 33.44 2.04 -18.58
C GLU A 352 34.82 2.68 -18.36
N GLU A 353 35.69 2.08 -17.56
CA GLU A 353 37.09 2.51 -17.36
C GLU A 353 37.87 2.51 -18.68
N CYS A 354 37.75 1.46 -19.50
CA CYS A 354 38.38 1.43 -20.83
C CYS A 354 37.84 2.53 -21.75
N LEU A 355 36.53 2.78 -21.76
CA LEU A 355 35.92 3.84 -22.56
C LEU A 355 36.36 5.23 -22.08
N GLU A 356 36.54 5.45 -20.78
CA GLU A 356 37.09 6.69 -20.26
C GLU A 356 38.53 6.93 -20.69
N LEU A 357 39.38 5.90 -20.65
CA LEU A 357 40.76 5.97 -21.14
C LEU A 357 40.80 6.31 -22.63
N ILE A 358 39.98 5.63 -23.45
CA ILE A 358 39.89 5.87 -24.89
C ILE A 358 39.41 7.29 -25.18
N GLY A 359 38.37 7.77 -24.48
CA GLY A 359 37.91 9.15 -24.59
C GLY A 359 39.00 10.17 -24.21
N GLY A 360 39.78 9.88 -23.16
CA GLY A 360 40.92 10.69 -22.74
C GLY A 360 42.02 10.79 -23.80
N SER A 361 42.29 9.70 -24.52
CA SER A 361 43.24 9.70 -25.64
C SER A 361 42.83 10.66 -26.76
N TYR A 362 41.53 10.82 -27.03
CA TYR A 362 41.05 11.80 -28.01
C TYR A 362 41.25 13.25 -27.55
N VAL A 363 41.00 13.54 -26.28
CA VAL A 363 41.29 14.86 -25.69
C VAL A 363 42.78 15.18 -25.80
N TYR A 364 43.64 14.17 -25.58
CA TYR A 364 45.08 14.32 -25.74
C TYR A 364 45.47 14.57 -27.21
N TYR A 365 44.89 13.84 -28.17
CA TYR A 365 45.04 14.11 -29.60
C TYR A 365 44.63 15.54 -29.97
N GLN A 366 43.47 16.01 -29.52
CA GLN A 366 43.01 17.39 -29.76
C GLN A 366 43.98 18.42 -29.19
N ARG A 367 44.55 18.17 -28.00
CA ARG A 367 45.55 19.04 -27.39
C ARG A 367 46.82 19.11 -28.23
N LEU A 368 47.31 17.98 -28.75
CA LEU A 368 48.47 17.93 -29.64
C LEU A 368 48.23 18.68 -30.95
N ARG A 369 47.02 18.56 -31.52
CA ARG A 369 46.63 19.33 -32.72
C ARG A 369 46.60 20.83 -32.48
N ARG A 370 46.14 21.28 -31.30
CA ARG A 370 46.19 22.71 -30.90
C ARG A 370 47.61 23.24 -30.73
N LEU A 371 48.57 22.38 -30.43
CA LEU A 371 50.00 22.72 -30.34
C LEU A 371 50.72 22.73 -31.70
N GLY A 372 50.00 22.54 -32.81
CA GLY A 372 50.56 22.60 -34.16
C GLY A 372 51.20 21.30 -34.65
N ILE A 373 51.02 20.18 -33.93
CA ILE A 373 51.53 18.87 -34.36
C ILE A 373 50.68 18.35 -35.53
N THR A 374 51.32 17.70 -36.51
CA THR A 374 50.65 17.12 -37.68
C THR A 374 49.68 16.03 -37.25
N GLU A 375 48.71 15.73 -38.12
CA GLU A 375 47.63 14.80 -37.78
C GLU A 375 48.14 13.38 -37.51
N GLU A 376 49.01 12.90 -38.40
CA GLU A 376 49.64 11.58 -38.30
C GLU A 376 50.49 11.47 -37.01
N GLU A 377 51.29 12.49 -36.71
CA GLU A 377 52.14 12.46 -35.51
C GLU A 377 51.32 12.59 -34.22
N ALA A 378 50.24 13.37 -34.22
CA ALA A 378 49.33 13.48 -33.10
C ALA A 378 48.55 12.17 -32.84
N GLN A 379 48.12 11.47 -33.90
CA GLN A 379 47.48 10.16 -33.78
C GLN A 379 48.43 9.11 -33.21
N VAL A 380 49.68 9.09 -33.69
CA VAL A 380 50.73 8.20 -33.18
C VAL A 380 50.99 8.46 -31.70
N ARG A 381 51.20 9.73 -31.30
CA ARG A 381 51.49 10.10 -29.91
C ARG A 381 50.32 9.87 -28.95
N ALA A 382 49.08 9.94 -29.45
CA ALA A 382 47.88 9.66 -28.67
C ALA A 382 47.46 8.17 -28.67
N GLY A 383 48.19 7.31 -29.38
CA GLY A 383 47.86 5.89 -29.51
C GLY A 383 46.58 5.62 -30.31
N LEU A 384 46.17 6.55 -31.17
CA LEU A 384 44.96 6.48 -31.99
C LEU A 384 45.24 6.15 -33.46
N GLN A 385 46.20 5.25 -33.71
CA GLN A 385 46.57 4.84 -35.08
C GLN A 385 45.51 3.94 -35.73
N ASP A 386 44.73 3.23 -34.92
CA ASP A 386 43.64 2.38 -35.38
C ASP A 386 42.39 3.24 -35.69
N GLU A 387 41.83 3.09 -36.89
CA GLU A 387 40.71 3.89 -37.38
C GLU A 387 39.43 3.70 -36.55
N LEU A 388 39.18 2.47 -36.05
CA LEU A 388 38.03 2.17 -35.20
C LEU A 388 38.22 2.79 -33.82
N LEU A 389 39.43 2.70 -33.26
CA LEU A 389 39.77 3.32 -31.98
C LEU A 389 39.66 4.84 -32.06
N PHE A 390 40.13 5.45 -33.16
CA PHE A 390 39.98 6.88 -33.41
C PHE A 390 38.51 7.29 -33.49
N LYS A 391 37.68 6.59 -34.28
CA LYS A 391 36.23 6.85 -34.37
C LYS A 391 35.53 6.68 -33.03
N LEU A 392 35.82 5.61 -32.30
CA LEU A 392 35.25 5.36 -30.97
C LEU A 392 35.61 6.47 -30.00
N SER A 393 36.88 6.87 -29.96
CA SER A 393 37.39 7.95 -29.10
C SER A 393 36.75 9.31 -29.43
N PHE A 394 36.52 9.61 -30.71
CA PHE A 394 35.81 10.79 -31.18
C PHE A 394 34.35 10.81 -30.70
N TYR A 395 33.61 9.71 -30.88
CA TYR A 395 32.22 9.62 -30.45
C TYR A 395 32.08 9.69 -28.93
N LEU A 396 32.98 9.06 -28.18
CA LEU A 396 33.00 9.13 -26.72
C LEU A 396 33.24 10.55 -26.21
N ASN A 397 34.10 11.32 -26.88
CA ASN A 397 34.31 12.72 -26.54
C ASN A 397 33.07 13.58 -26.89
N LYS A 398 32.45 13.34 -28.05
CA LYS A 398 31.23 14.04 -28.48
C LYS A 398 30.02 13.78 -27.58
N LEU A 399 29.98 12.65 -26.87
CA LEU A 399 28.94 12.33 -25.88
C LEU A 399 29.16 13.02 -24.53
N LYS A 400 30.36 13.54 -24.26
CA LYS A 400 30.70 14.25 -23.01
C LYS A 400 30.52 15.77 -23.12
N ASP A 401 30.56 16.33 -24.32
CA ASP A 401 30.16 17.71 -24.67
C ASP A 401 28.64 17.80 -24.82
#